data_AF-Q0I5V9-F1
#
_entry.id   AF-Q0I5V9-F1
#
_cell.length_a   1.000
_cell.length_b   1.000
_cell.length_c   1.000
_cell.angle_alpha   90.00
_cell.angle_beta   90.00
_cell.angle_gamma   90.00
#
_symmetry.space_group_name_H-M   'P 1'
#
loop_
_entity.id
_entity.type
_entity.pdbx_description
1 polymer ?
#
loop_
_entity_poly.entity_id
_entity_poly.type
_entity_poly.pdbx_seq_one_letter_code
_entity_poly.pdbx_strand_id
1 'polypeptide(L)' 'MMCTVMQKEVLIEMIANTMATINVITEPNAENNEDQNYLIKLRNDLYSTHHDDIDYNLLSMTVKNIKDKYIGQPVHKYYA' A
#
# COMPACT_ATOMS: atom_id res chain seq x y z
N MET A 1 15.47 -9.80 -11.50
CA MET A 1 14.93 -9.08 -12.67
C MET A 1 14.80 -7.62 -12.25
N MET A 2 15.28 -6.68 -13.06
CA MET A 2 15.27 -5.24 -12.78
C MET A 2 13.82 -4.71 -12.86
N CYS A 3 13.40 -3.86 -11.92
CA CYS A 3 12.07 -3.24 -11.94
C CYS A 3 12.06 -2.09 -12.94
N THR A 4 11.13 -2.11 -13.88
CA THR A 4 10.95 -1.02 -14.86
C THR A 4 10.30 0.21 -14.22
N VAL A 5 10.46 1.39 -14.84
CA VAL A 5 9.70 2.60 -14.45
C VAL A 5 8.20 2.33 -14.35
N MET A 6 7.64 1.57 -15.31
CA MET A 6 6.21 1.20 -15.29
C MET A 6 5.84 0.32 -14.10
N GLN A 7 6.69 -0.65 -13.75
CA GLN A 7 6.46 -1.51 -12.58
C GLN A 7 6.53 -0.71 -11.27
N LYS A 8 7.43 0.28 -11.18
CA LYS A 8 7.47 1.21 -10.05
C LYS A 8 6.16 1.99 -9.90
N GLU A 9 5.63 2.54 -10.99
CA GLU A 9 4.34 3.26 -10.96
C GLU A 9 3.18 2.35 -10.58
N VAL A 10 3.14 1.12 -11.10
CA VAL A 10 2.15 0.12 -10.70
C VAL A 10 2.23 -0.17 -9.20
N LEU A 11 3.43 -0.29 -8.65
CA LEU A 11 3.62 -0.52 -7.22
C LEU A 11 3.11 0.66 -6.36
N ILE A 12 3.36 1.91 -6.81
CA ILE A 12 2.85 3.11 -6.14
C ILE A 12 1.31 3.12 -6.15
N GLU A 13 0.69 2.78 -7.28
CA GLU A 13 -0.77 2.67 -7.39
C GLU A 13 -1.34 1.56 -6.50
N MET A 14 -0.68 0.39 -6.46
CA MET A 14 -1.06 -0.70 -5.56
C MET A 14 -1.04 -0.26 -4.09
N ILE A 15 -0.03 0.51 -3.68
CA ILE A 15 0.05 1.05 -2.32
C ILE A 15 -1.09 2.03 -2.05
N ALA A 16 -1.33 2.98 -2.96
CA ALA A 16 -2.41 3.97 -2.82
C ALA A 16 -3.79 3.29 -2.68
N ASN A 17 -4.07 2.30 -3.53
CA ASN A 17 -5.30 1.52 -3.48
C ASN A 17 -5.43 0.71 -2.17
N THR A 18 -4.33 0.15 -1.68
CA THR A 18 -4.30 -0.58 -0.41
C THR A 18 -4.56 0.36 0.77
N MET A 19 -3.91 1.53 0.80
CA MET A 19 -4.17 2.55 1.82
C MET A 19 -5.64 3.01 1.81
N ALA A 20 -6.22 3.23 0.64
CA ALA A 20 -7.64 3.58 0.52
C ALA A 20 -8.55 2.47 1.07
N THR A 21 -8.24 1.21 0.78
CA THR A 21 -8.97 0.05 1.32
C THR A 21 -8.92 0.03 2.84
N ILE A 22 -7.74 0.22 3.43
CA ILE A 22 -7.58 0.22 4.89
C ILE A 22 -8.33 1.38 5.53
N ASN A 23 -8.21 2.58 4.97
CA ASN A 23 -8.80 3.80 5.54
C ASN A 23 -10.32 3.75 5.65
N VAL A 24 -11.02 3.10 4.70
CA VAL A 24 -12.47 2.96 4.76
C VAL A 24 -12.94 1.88 5.73
N ILE A 25 -12.03 1.04 6.24
CA ILE A 25 -12.31 -0.05 7.18
C ILE A 25 -11.94 0.35 8.62
N THR A 26 -10.83 1.07 8.79
CA THR A 26 -10.35 1.52 10.11
C THR A 26 -11.18 2.67 10.68
N GLU A 27 -11.10 2.87 12.00
CA GLU A 27 -11.79 3.97 12.69
C GLU A 27 -11.35 5.33 12.11
N PRO A 28 -12.30 6.21 11.72
CA PRO A 28 -11.97 7.54 11.23
C PRO A 28 -11.25 8.37 12.30
N ASN A 29 -10.23 9.12 11.89
CA ASN A 29 -9.39 9.97 12.76
C ASN A 29 -8.60 9.23 13.85
N ALA A 30 -8.56 7.90 13.84
CA ALA A 30 -7.64 7.16 14.69
C ALA A 30 -6.19 7.32 14.20
N GLU A 31 -5.24 7.02 15.08
CA GLU A 31 -3.83 6.92 14.68
C GLU A 31 -3.65 5.81 13.64
N ASN A 32 -2.71 6.02 12.71
CA ASN A 32 -2.36 5.02 11.72
C ASN A 32 -1.85 3.75 12.40
N ASN A 33 -2.38 2.60 11.98
CA ASN A 33 -1.86 1.31 12.40
C ASN A 33 -0.51 0.98 11.73
N GLU A 34 0.09 -0.14 12.12
CA GLU A 34 1.40 -0.58 11.61
C GLU A 34 1.43 -0.72 10.09
N ASP A 35 0.38 -1.30 9.48
CA ASP A 35 0.29 -1.48 8.03
C ASP A 35 0.16 -0.13 7.30
N GLN A 36 -0.65 0.80 7.83
CA GLN A 36 -0.77 2.16 7.28
C GLN A 36 0.56 2.90 7.34
N ASN A 37 1.26 2.86 8.49
CA ASN A 37 2.56 3.48 8.66
C ASN A 37 3.61 2.86 7.73
N TYR A 38 3.62 1.54 7.60
CA TYR A 38 4.50 0.83 6.67
C TYR A 38 4.25 1.26 5.21
N LEU A 39 3.00 1.31 4.76
CA LEU A 39 2.64 1.70 3.39
C LEU A 39 2.97 3.18 3.09
N ILE A 40 2.76 4.09 4.05
CA ILE A 40 3.16 5.49 3.93
C ILE A 40 4.67 5.59 3.72
N LYS A 41 5.45 4.90 4.57
CA LYS A 41 6.91 4.89 4.47
C LYS A 41 7.35 4.29 3.14
N LEU A 42 6.81 3.13 2.77
CA LEU A 42 7.14 2.45 1.52
C LEU A 42 6.87 3.34 0.30
N ARG A 43 5.72 4.05 0.26
CA ARG A 43 5.42 4.98 -0.83
C ARG A 43 6.43 6.12 -0.91
N ASN A 44 6.83 6.69 0.23
CA ASN A 44 7.83 7.76 0.27
C ASN A 44 9.20 7.27 -0.22
N ASP A 45 9.61 6.08 0.23
CA ASP A 45 10.87 5.45 -0.18
C ASP A 45 10.86 5.15 -1.69
N LEU A 46 9.73 4.70 -2.25
CA LEU A 46 9.62 4.47 -3.69
C LEU A 46 9.82 5.77 -4.49
N TYR A 47 9.26 6.90 -4.08
CA TYR A 47 9.46 8.15 -4.83
C TYR A 47 10.94 8.59 -4.89
N SER A 48 11.74 8.28 -3.87
CA SER A 48 13.17 8.63 -3.81
C SER A 48 14.11 7.56 -4.35
N THR A 49 13.64 6.33 -4.56
CA THR A 49 14.46 5.18 -5.01
C THR A 49 14.47 5.05 -6.53
N HIS A 50 15.64 4.80 -7.14
CA HIS A 50 15.72 4.53 -8.58
C HIS A 50 15.03 3.19 -8.90
N HIS A 51 14.37 3.09 -10.07
CA HIS A 51 13.57 1.91 -10.41
C HIS A 51 14.38 0.61 -10.42
N ASP A 52 15.64 0.67 -10.87
CA ASP A 52 16.52 -0.51 -10.92
C ASP A 52 16.85 -1.10 -9.55
N ASP A 53 16.71 -0.33 -8.47
CA ASP A 53 16.99 -0.75 -7.09
C ASP A 53 15.76 -1.36 -6.40
N ILE A 54 14.63 -1.46 -7.09
CA ILE A 54 13.36 -1.94 -6.54
C ILE A 54 13.16 -3.43 -6.85
N ASP A 55 12.96 -4.24 -5.81
CA ASP A 55 12.45 -5.60 -5.96
C ASP A 55 10.92 -5.59 -6.11
N TYR A 56 10.46 -5.47 -7.35
CA TYR A 56 9.03 -5.37 -7.67
C TYR A 56 8.23 -6.58 -7.19
N ASN A 57 8.75 -7.79 -7.35
CA ASN A 57 7.99 -9.01 -7.02
C ASN A 57 7.79 -9.13 -5.51
N LEU A 58 8.86 -8.88 -4.74
CA LEU A 58 8.79 -8.89 -3.29
C LEU A 58 7.81 -7.83 -2.77
N LEU A 59 7.94 -6.59 -3.24
CA LEU A 59 7.12 -5.48 -2.75
C LEU A 59 5.66 -5.59 -3.18
N SER A 60 5.38 -5.97 -4.43
CA SER A 60 4.00 -6.17 -4.90
C SER A 60 3.29 -7.29 -4.14
N MET A 61 3.99 -8.41 -3.84
CA MET A 61 3.47 -9.45 -2.95
C MET A 61 3.23 -8.93 -1.53
N THR A 62 4.14 -8.12 -1.00
CA THR A 62 4.02 -7.56 0.36
C THR A 62 2.79 -6.65 0.46
N VAL A 63 2.63 -5.73 -0.49
CA VAL A 63 1.47 -4.82 -0.54
C VAL A 63 0.17 -5.61 -0.71
N LYS A 64 0.15 -6.63 -1.57
CA LYS A 64 -1.00 -7.52 -1.72
C LYS A 64 -1.35 -8.24 -0.42
N ASN A 65 -0.37 -8.84 0.25
CA ASN A 65 -0.58 -9.54 1.52
C ASN A 65 -1.12 -8.61 2.60
N ILE A 66 -0.70 -7.35 2.63
CA ILE A 66 -1.27 -6.34 3.52
C ILE A 66 -2.74 -6.11 3.16
N LYS A 67 -3.06 -5.84 1.89
CA LYS A 67 -4.43 -5.62 1.43
C LYS A 67 -5.36 -6.78 1.78
N ASP A 68 -4.89 -8.01 1.58
CA ASP A 68 -5.64 -9.24 1.82
C ASP A 68 -6.06 -9.40 3.31
N LYS A 69 -5.37 -8.76 4.26
CA LYS A 69 -5.82 -8.73 5.68
C LYS A 69 -7.14 -7.97 5.86
N TYR A 70 -7.41 -6.98 5.00
CA TYR A 70 -8.54 -6.06 5.12
C TYR A 70 -9.68 -6.36 4.14
N ILE A 71 -9.37 -7.01 3.01
CA ILE A 71 -10.41 -7.41 2.05
C ILE A 71 -11.46 -8.28 2.73
N GLY A 72 -12.73 -7.92 2.55
CA GLY A 72 -13.88 -8.64 3.11
C GLY A 72 -14.30 -8.18 4.51
N GLN A 73 -13.52 -7.30 5.16
CA GLN A 73 -14.00 -6.60 6.34
C GLN A 73 -15.07 -5.56 5.95
N PRO A 74 -16.08 -5.32 6.81
CA PRO A 74 -17.10 -4.33 6.52
C PRO A 74 -16.51 -2.92 6.46
N VAL A 75 -16.95 -2.12 5.48
CA VAL A 75 -16.67 -0.68 5.44
C VAL A 75 -17.22 -0.04 6.71
N HIS A 76 -16.41 0.81 7.35
CA HIS A 76 -16.80 1.50 8.55
C HIS A 76 -18.02 2.40 8.27
N LYS A 77 -19.00 2.40 9.18
CA LYS A 77 -20.28 3.12 9.03
C LYS A 77 -20.16 4.62 8.72
N TYR A 78 -19.02 5.24 9.00
CA TYR A 78 -18.74 6.64 8.67
C TYR A 78 -18.62 6.88 7.15
N TYR A 79 -18.24 5.84 6.38
CA TYR A 79 -18.01 5.91 4.94
C TYR A 79 -19.05 5.14 4.10
N ALA A 80 -20.05 4.53 4.75
CA ALA A 80 -21.10 3.72 4.12
C ALA A 80 -22.30 4.56 3.66
#